data_AF-A0A2Y9JEL0-F1
#
_entry.id   AF-A0A2Y9JEL0-F1
#
_cell.length_a   1.000
_cell.length_b   1.000
_cell.length_c   1.000
_cell.angle_alpha   90.00
_cell.angle_beta   90.00
_cell.angle_gamma   90.00
#
_symmetry.space_group_name_H-M   'P 1'
#
loop_
_entity.id
_entity.type
_entity.pdbx_description
1 polymer ?
#
loop_
_entity_poly.entity_id
_entity_poly.type
_entity_poly.pdbx_seq_one_letter_code
_entity_poly.pdbx_strand_id
1 'polypeptide(L)'
;MLLSSLLQNDAYDDCLKGMSIPCIPKIQSMIEDAWKEGFDPQGASQLNNRLQGTKAWIGACEVYTLLTSLRVKCHIVDFHKSTGPLGTHPRLFEWILNYYSSDREGSPKVMCTSKPPIYLQHQGHSRTVVGIEERKNRTLCLLIFDPGCPSREMQKLLKQDMEASNLKQLRKFVGNLKHKQYQIVAVEGVLSSEEKVVSIYIFDYVKLEQVELTSLRFLVKISVIPLYLILHYFGFVSFNFWSGHL
;
A
#
# COMPACT_ATOMS: atom_id res chain seq x y z
N MET A 1 -3.78 -5.08 11.44
CA MET A 1 -3.63 -3.63 11.69
C MET A 1 -4.25 -2.80 10.57
N LEU A 2 -3.85 -2.97 9.31
CA LEU A 2 -4.48 -2.23 8.20
C LEU A 2 -5.99 -2.50 8.07
N LEU A 3 -6.37 -3.78 7.95
CA LEU A 3 -7.78 -4.17 7.80
C LEU A 3 -8.69 -3.66 8.94
N SER A 4 -8.20 -3.61 10.19
CA SER A 4 -9.00 -3.08 11.31
C SER A 4 -9.32 -1.59 11.17
N SER A 5 -8.51 -0.82 10.44
CA SER A 5 -8.85 0.57 10.11
C SER A 5 -9.88 0.65 8.98
N LEU A 6 -9.84 -0.27 8.01
CA LEU A 6 -10.78 -0.29 6.89
C LEU A 6 -12.18 -0.71 7.36
N LEU A 7 -12.27 -1.70 8.25
CA LEU A 7 -13.54 -2.17 8.84
C LEU A 7 -14.25 -1.14 9.73
N GLN A 8 -13.59 -0.03 10.08
CA GLN A 8 -14.17 1.09 10.85
C GLN A 8 -14.47 2.30 9.96
N ASN A 9 -14.32 2.17 8.65
CA ASN A 9 -14.48 3.27 7.71
C ASN A 9 -15.56 2.91 6.69
N ASP A 10 -16.70 3.59 6.79
CA ASP A 10 -17.91 3.36 5.99
C ASP A 10 -17.66 3.37 4.48
N ALA A 11 -16.58 4.02 4.02
CA ALA A 11 -16.20 4.01 2.60
C ALA A 11 -15.89 2.60 2.05
N TYR A 12 -15.62 1.63 2.92
CA TYR A 12 -15.26 0.24 2.55
C TYR A 12 -16.36 -0.78 2.89
N ASP A 13 -17.52 -0.34 3.38
CA ASP A 13 -18.59 -1.24 3.85
C ASP A 13 -19.12 -2.15 2.73
N ASP A 14 -19.22 -1.65 1.49
CA ASP A 14 -19.70 -2.46 0.35
C ASP A 14 -18.77 -3.64 0.07
N CYS A 15 -17.45 -3.39 0.02
CA CYS A 15 -16.48 -4.40 -0.36
C CYS A 15 -16.03 -5.30 0.79
N LEU A 16 -16.15 -4.85 2.05
CA LEU A 16 -15.76 -5.61 3.24
C LEU A 16 -16.96 -6.06 4.09
N LYS A 17 -18.17 -6.06 3.53
CA LYS A 17 -19.42 -6.35 4.24
C LYS A 17 -19.36 -7.69 4.98
N GLY A 18 -19.65 -7.65 6.28
CA GLY A 18 -19.71 -8.85 7.12
C GLY A 18 -18.35 -9.50 7.40
N MET A 19 -17.24 -8.87 7.00
CA MET A 19 -15.91 -9.37 7.33
C MET A 19 -15.54 -9.06 8.78
N SER A 20 -14.84 -10.01 9.40
CA SER A 20 -14.14 -9.81 10.67
C SER A 20 -12.63 -9.94 10.43
N ILE A 21 -11.81 -9.61 11.43
CA ILE A 21 -10.36 -9.78 11.32
C ILE A 21 -10.01 -11.27 11.18
N PRO A 22 -9.47 -11.72 10.04
CA PRO A 22 -9.15 -13.12 9.82
C PRO A 22 -7.92 -13.54 10.64
N CYS A 23 -7.91 -14.81 11.05
CA CYS A 23 -6.70 -15.42 11.61
C CYS A 23 -5.63 -15.64 10.52
N ILE A 24 -4.38 -15.89 10.91
CA ILE A 24 -3.27 -16.08 9.96
C ILE A 24 -3.56 -17.20 8.93
N PRO A 25 -4.05 -18.40 9.31
CA PRO A 25 -4.42 -19.41 8.31
C PRO A 25 -5.49 -18.96 7.32
N LYS A 26 -6.46 -18.14 7.77
CA LYS A 26 -7.48 -17.59 6.87
C LYS A 26 -6.88 -16.54 5.92
N ILE A 27 -5.96 -15.70 6.38
CA ILE A 27 -5.22 -14.78 5.51
C ILE A 27 -4.45 -15.56 4.43
N GLN A 28 -3.77 -16.65 4.81
CA GLN A 28 -3.06 -17.53 3.87
C GLN A 28 -4.02 -18.08 2.80
N SER A 29 -5.18 -18.62 3.20
CA SER A 29 -6.21 -19.08 2.27
C SER A 29 -6.72 -17.96 1.36
N MET A 30 -6.95 -16.75 1.87
CA MET A 30 -7.47 -15.65 1.06
C MET A 30 -6.46 -15.17 0.00
N ILE A 31 -5.16 -15.20 0.31
CA ILE A 31 -4.11 -14.91 -0.67
C ILE A 31 -4.07 -16.02 -1.74
N GLU A 32 -4.14 -17.30 -1.34
CA GLU A 32 -4.23 -18.41 -2.29
C GLU A 32 -5.47 -18.33 -3.19
N ASP A 33 -6.61 -17.88 -2.65
CA ASP A 33 -7.82 -17.67 -3.43
C ASP A 33 -7.65 -16.54 -4.44
N ALA A 34 -6.97 -15.44 -4.08
CA ALA A 34 -6.60 -14.39 -5.01
C ALA A 34 -5.68 -14.89 -6.13
N TRP A 35 -4.71 -15.77 -5.83
CA TRP A 35 -3.88 -16.40 -6.85
C TRP A 35 -4.70 -17.28 -7.81
N LYS A 36 -5.70 -18.02 -7.31
CA LYS A 36 -6.62 -18.81 -8.16
C LYS A 36 -7.49 -17.93 -9.05
N GLU A 37 -7.80 -16.70 -8.61
CA GLU A 37 -8.48 -15.69 -9.44
C GLU A 37 -7.57 -15.11 -10.54
N GLY A 38 -6.26 -15.36 -10.49
CA GLY A 38 -5.29 -14.95 -11.51
C GLY A 38 -4.33 -13.84 -11.09
N PHE A 39 -4.41 -13.35 -9.85
CA PHE A 39 -3.47 -12.35 -9.35
C PHE A 39 -2.06 -12.94 -9.17
N ASP A 40 -1.03 -12.18 -9.56
CA ASP A 40 0.38 -12.43 -9.27
C ASP A 40 0.84 -13.91 -9.41
N PRO A 41 0.72 -14.52 -10.60
CA PRO A 41 1.17 -15.89 -10.80
C PRO A 41 2.67 -16.07 -10.54
N GLN A 42 3.47 -15.02 -10.76
CA GLN A 42 4.91 -15.05 -10.48
C GLN A 42 5.19 -15.11 -8.96
N GLY A 43 4.56 -14.25 -8.16
CA GLY A 43 4.68 -14.26 -6.70
C GLY A 43 4.13 -15.54 -6.08
N ALA A 44 3.00 -16.04 -6.59
CA ALA A 44 2.48 -17.36 -6.22
C ALA A 44 3.52 -18.46 -6.44
N SER A 45 4.16 -18.49 -7.62
CA SER A 45 5.21 -19.46 -7.93
C SER A 45 6.44 -19.33 -7.02
N GLN A 46 6.85 -18.12 -6.63
CA GLN A 46 7.96 -17.90 -5.68
C GLN A 46 7.67 -18.50 -4.30
N LEU A 47 6.38 -18.61 -3.95
CA LEU A 47 5.89 -19.17 -2.70
C LEU A 47 5.35 -20.60 -2.87
N ASN A 48 5.79 -21.31 -3.92
CA ASN A 48 5.38 -22.68 -4.25
C ASN A 48 3.85 -22.86 -4.39
N ASN A 49 3.14 -21.80 -4.77
CA ASN A 49 1.68 -21.74 -4.90
C ASN A 49 0.93 -22.17 -3.63
N ARG A 50 1.55 -22.01 -2.45
CA ARG A 50 0.98 -22.48 -1.17
C ARG A 50 1.49 -21.68 0.03
N LEU A 51 0.54 -21.13 0.79
CA LEU A 51 0.76 -20.48 2.08
C LEU A 51 0.16 -21.27 3.24
N GLN A 52 -1.00 -21.90 3.07
CA GLN A 52 -1.68 -22.61 4.15
C GLN A 52 -0.80 -23.71 4.73
N GLY A 53 -0.72 -23.75 6.06
CA GLY A 53 0.11 -24.71 6.79
C GLY A 53 1.61 -24.44 6.68
N THR A 54 2.02 -23.29 6.14
CA THR A 54 3.42 -22.85 6.09
C THR A 54 3.69 -21.72 7.08
N LYS A 55 4.97 -21.38 7.25
CA LYS A 55 5.45 -20.16 7.93
C LYS A 55 6.10 -19.19 6.93
N ALA A 56 5.68 -19.24 5.67
CA ALA A 56 6.24 -18.42 4.62
C ALA A 56 6.12 -16.93 4.97
N TRP A 57 7.18 -16.19 4.69
CA TRP A 57 7.16 -14.74 4.80
C TRP A 57 6.45 -14.17 3.57
N ILE A 58 5.55 -13.23 3.80
CA ILE A 58 4.86 -12.47 2.75
C ILE A 58 5.37 -11.02 2.75
N GLY A 59 5.20 -10.33 1.64
CA GLY A 59 5.59 -8.94 1.45
C GLY A 59 4.45 -8.04 0.97
N ALA A 60 4.83 -6.89 0.41
CA ALA A 60 3.89 -5.91 -0.13
C ALA A 60 3.05 -6.47 -1.29
N CYS A 61 3.62 -7.37 -2.12
CA CYS A 61 2.93 -8.00 -3.25
C CYS A 61 1.73 -8.82 -2.79
N GLU A 62 1.90 -9.74 -1.83
CA GLU A 62 0.77 -10.54 -1.30
C GLU A 62 -0.28 -9.67 -0.60
N VAL A 63 0.14 -8.59 0.08
CA VAL A 63 -0.78 -7.65 0.72
C VAL A 63 -1.60 -6.89 -0.32
N TYR A 64 -0.96 -6.41 -1.39
CA TYR A 64 -1.66 -5.78 -2.52
C TYR A 64 -2.64 -6.76 -3.16
N THR A 65 -2.20 -7.98 -3.45
CA THR A 65 -3.01 -9.04 -4.07
C THR A 65 -4.25 -9.35 -3.24
N LEU A 66 -4.09 -9.49 -1.92
CA LEU A 66 -5.20 -9.70 -0.99
C LEU A 66 -6.17 -8.52 -0.95
N LEU A 67 -5.68 -7.28 -0.86
CA LEU A 67 -6.56 -6.11 -0.81
C LEU A 67 -7.32 -5.92 -2.12
N THR A 68 -6.63 -6.08 -3.24
CA THR A 68 -7.22 -5.90 -4.57
C THR A 68 -8.26 -6.98 -4.88
N SER A 69 -8.04 -8.23 -4.46
CA SER A 69 -9.05 -9.29 -4.60
C SER A 69 -10.32 -9.00 -3.79
N LEU A 70 -10.19 -8.27 -2.68
CA LEU A 70 -11.31 -7.76 -1.87
C LEU A 70 -11.91 -6.45 -2.40
N ARG A 71 -11.60 -6.04 -3.63
CA ARG A 71 -12.03 -4.75 -4.22
C ARG A 71 -11.56 -3.52 -3.43
N VAL A 72 -10.48 -3.63 -2.67
CA VAL A 72 -9.84 -2.47 -2.03
C VAL A 72 -8.81 -1.90 -2.99
N LYS A 73 -8.98 -0.63 -3.36
CA LYS A 73 -8.02 0.10 -4.20
C LYS A 73 -6.80 0.46 -3.37
N CYS A 74 -5.65 -0.07 -3.77
CA CYS A 74 -4.36 0.26 -3.20
C CYS A 74 -3.28 0.24 -4.28
N HIS A 75 -2.10 0.76 -3.97
CA HIS A 75 -0.92 0.65 -4.83
C HIS A 75 0.34 0.42 -3.99
N ILE A 76 1.39 -0.05 -4.66
CA ILE A 76 2.72 -0.23 -4.07
C ILE A 76 3.65 0.87 -4.57
N VAL A 77 4.34 1.54 -3.65
CA VAL A 77 5.45 2.46 -3.98
C VAL A 77 6.75 1.84 -3.52
N ASP A 78 7.75 1.83 -4.42
CA ASP A 78 9.07 1.23 -4.13
C ASP A 78 10.16 2.28 -4.01
N PHE A 79 10.65 2.41 -2.79
CA PHE A 79 11.86 3.15 -2.44
C PHE A 79 13.04 2.19 -2.54
N HIS A 80 13.39 1.81 -3.78
CA HIS A 80 14.38 0.78 -4.12
C HIS A 80 15.81 1.11 -3.65
N LYS A 81 16.11 2.38 -3.35
CA LYS A 81 17.39 2.83 -2.80
C LYS A 81 17.20 4.04 -1.89
N SER A 82 18.16 4.26 -0.99
CA SER A 82 18.22 5.47 -0.16
C SER A 82 18.34 6.73 -1.02
N THR A 83 17.57 7.76 -0.68
CA THR A 83 17.51 9.03 -1.41
C THR A 83 18.14 10.20 -0.66
N GLY A 84 18.80 9.95 0.47
CA GLY A 84 19.41 10.96 1.33
C GLY A 84 20.78 10.55 1.87
N PRO A 85 21.47 11.48 2.57
CA PRO A 85 22.81 11.23 3.10
C PRO A 85 22.81 10.08 4.12
N LEU A 86 23.95 9.41 4.26
CA LEU A 86 24.16 8.33 5.25
C LEU A 86 23.13 7.19 5.15
N GLY A 87 22.63 6.90 3.94
CA GLY A 87 21.68 5.82 3.67
C GLY A 87 20.25 6.11 4.13
N THR A 88 19.87 7.39 4.28
CA THR A 88 18.54 7.79 4.71
C THR A 88 17.53 7.84 3.55
N HIS A 89 16.24 7.84 3.89
CA HIS A 89 15.13 7.82 2.93
C HIS A 89 14.19 9.04 3.07
N PRO A 90 14.67 10.28 2.81
CA PRO A 90 13.81 11.47 2.92
C PRO A 90 12.58 11.43 2.01
N ARG A 91 12.67 10.81 0.82
CA ARG A 91 11.53 10.70 -0.10
C ARG A 91 10.41 9.81 0.44
N LEU A 92 10.73 8.77 1.20
CA LEU A 92 9.72 7.97 1.92
C LEU A 92 8.97 8.83 2.94
N PHE A 93 9.68 9.66 3.70
CA PHE A 93 9.07 10.53 4.71
C PHE A 93 8.22 11.62 4.06
N GLU A 94 8.68 12.23 2.98
CA GLU A 94 7.93 13.23 2.21
C GLU A 94 6.68 12.62 1.56
N TRP A 95 6.78 11.42 1.00
CA TRP A 95 5.63 10.71 0.44
C TRP A 95 4.57 10.47 1.51
N ILE A 96 4.98 9.97 2.69
CA ILE A 96 4.06 9.74 3.82
C ILE A 96 3.50 11.05 4.38
N LEU A 97 4.29 12.13 4.38
CA LEU A 97 3.80 13.46 4.76
C LEU A 97 2.69 13.90 3.81
N ASN A 98 2.89 13.78 2.50
CA ASN A 98 1.86 14.13 1.51
C ASN A 98 0.64 13.22 1.64
N TYR A 99 0.84 11.94 1.95
CA TYR A 99 -0.25 11.01 2.21
C TYR A 99 -1.11 11.46 3.38
N TYR A 100 -0.55 11.85 4.54
CA TYR A 100 -1.38 12.26 5.70
C TYR A 100 -1.78 13.74 5.71
N SER A 101 -1.10 14.59 4.93
CA SER A 101 -1.41 16.01 4.81
C SER A 101 -2.78 16.24 4.15
N SER A 102 -3.37 17.40 4.48
CA SER A 102 -4.62 17.90 3.91
C SER A 102 -4.40 19.37 3.53
N ASP A 103 -4.85 19.78 2.35
CA ASP A 103 -4.69 21.16 1.82
C ASP A 103 -5.56 22.22 2.53
N ARG A 104 -6.04 21.94 3.75
CA ARG A 104 -6.90 22.87 4.48
C ARG A 104 -6.05 23.93 5.18
N GLU A 105 -6.18 25.18 4.74
CA GLU A 105 -5.67 26.35 5.44
C GLU A 105 -6.23 26.41 6.87
N GLY A 106 -5.37 26.67 7.86
CA GLY A 106 -5.75 26.74 9.27
C GLY A 106 -5.92 25.38 9.96
N SER A 107 -5.24 24.33 9.48
CA SER A 107 -5.31 23.00 10.09
C SER A 107 -4.88 23.01 11.58
N PRO A 108 -5.59 22.28 12.46
CA PRO A 108 -5.21 22.17 13.86
C PRO A 108 -3.83 21.50 14.02
N LYS A 109 -3.17 21.78 15.16
CA LYS A 109 -1.86 21.19 15.49
C LYS A 109 -1.85 19.65 15.48
N VAL A 110 -2.99 19.02 15.77
CA VAL A 110 -3.18 17.57 15.73
C VAL A 110 -4.33 17.27 14.79
N MET A 111 -4.07 16.46 13.77
CA MET A 111 -5.02 16.10 12.72
C MET A 111 -5.29 14.59 12.78
N CYS A 112 -6.47 14.20 13.25
CA CYS A 112 -6.94 12.83 13.12
C CYS A 112 -7.63 12.68 11.77
N THR A 113 -7.02 11.94 10.84
CA THR A 113 -7.55 11.75 9.49
C THR A 113 -8.35 10.46 9.38
N SER A 114 -9.23 10.35 8.39
CA SER A 114 -9.89 9.09 8.01
C SER A 114 -9.03 8.19 7.10
N LYS A 115 -7.79 8.61 6.78
CA LYS A 115 -6.90 7.87 5.89
C LYS A 115 -6.39 6.60 6.60
N PRO A 116 -6.41 5.43 5.93
CA PRO A 116 -5.89 4.19 6.50
C PRO A 116 -4.40 4.28 6.90
N PRO A 117 -3.91 3.40 7.79
CA PRO A 117 -2.49 3.26 8.03
C PRO A 117 -1.77 2.70 6.79
N ILE A 118 -0.45 2.91 6.70
CA ILE A 118 0.37 2.42 5.58
C ILE A 118 1.10 1.14 6.00
N TYR A 119 1.04 0.10 5.16
CA TYR A 119 1.90 -1.07 5.32
C TYR A 119 3.32 -0.72 4.87
N LEU A 120 4.34 -1.01 5.69
CA LEU A 120 5.74 -0.70 5.40
C LEU A 120 6.58 -1.97 5.45
N GLN A 121 7.15 -2.35 4.32
CA GLN A 121 8.05 -3.49 4.16
C GLN A 121 9.50 -3.02 4.05
N HIS A 122 10.41 -3.78 4.65
CA HIS A 122 11.81 -3.84 4.21
C HIS A 122 12.27 -5.31 4.23
N GLN A 123 13.49 -5.59 3.79
CA GLN A 123 13.98 -6.98 3.82
C GLN A 123 13.88 -7.56 5.24
N GLY A 124 13.12 -8.65 5.35
CA GLY A 124 12.96 -9.47 6.55
C GLY A 124 12.03 -8.98 7.65
N HIS A 125 11.33 -7.85 7.48
CA HIS A 125 10.30 -7.44 8.44
C HIS A 125 9.30 -6.45 7.84
N SER A 126 8.09 -6.43 8.39
CA SER A 126 7.06 -5.46 8.03
C SER A 126 6.47 -4.80 9.27
N ARG A 127 6.04 -3.55 9.09
CA ARG A 127 5.50 -2.68 10.12
C ARG A 127 4.34 -1.86 9.58
N THR A 128 3.65 -1.13 10.45
CA THR A 128 2.49 -0.31 10.08
C THR A 128 2.73 1.13 10.49
N VAL A 129 2.77 2.05 9.52
CA VAL A 129 2.83 3.49 9.78
C VAL A 129 1.42 3.98 10.07
N VAL A 130 1.22 4.63 11.21
CA VAL A 130 -0.09 5.12 11.67
C VAL A 130 -0.18 6.64 11.71
N GLY A 131 0.90 7.33 11.36
CA GLY A 131 0.93 8.79 11.29
C GLY A 131 2.34 9.34 11.11
N ILE A 132 2.42 10.66 11.05
CA ILE A 132 3.65 11.41 10.88
C ILE A 132 3.59 12.71 11.69
N GLU A 133 4.70 13.08 12.31
CA GLU A 133 4.88 14.36 13.01
C GLU A 133 5.83 15.24 12.20
N GLU A 134 5.42 16.47 11.92
CA GLU A 134 6.31 17.55 11.51
C GLU A 134 6.70 18.37 12.75
N ARG A 135 8.01 18.41 13.05
CA ARG A 135 8.53 19.14 14.21
C ARG A 135 8.77 20.61 13.88
N LYS A 136 8.89 21.46 14.91
CA LYS A 136 9.19 22.90 14.75
C LYS A 136 10.45 23.19 13.93
N ASN A 137 11.44 22.29 13.98
CA ASN A 137 12.66 22.37 13.18
C ASN A 137 12.51 21.77 11.76
N ARG A 138 11.28 21.54 11.30
CA ARG A 138 10.91 20.91 10.03
C ARG A 138 11.41 19.48 9.82
N THR A 139 11.87 18.82 10.89
CA THR A 139 12.22 17.40 10.81
C THR A 139 10.98 16.53 10.92
N LEU A 140 10.95 15.46 10.12
CA LEU A 140 9.86 14.52 10.06
C LEU A 140 10.13 13.30 10.96
N CYS A 141 9.07 12.80 11.58
CA CYS A 141 9.11 11.62 12.43
C CYS A 141 7.88 10.75 12.15
N LEU A 142 8.09 9.49 11.75
CA LEU A 142 7.01 8.54 11.55
C LEU A 142 6.56 7.96 12.89
N LEU A 143 5.27 7.65 12.99
CA LEU A 143 4.68 6.87 14.07
C LEU A 143 4.43 5.46 13.53
N ILE A 144 5.17 4.47 14.04
CA ILE A 144 5.18 3.10 13.48
C ILE A 144 4.85 2.07 14.55
N PHE A 145 3.80 1.29 14.31
CA PHE A 145 3.49 0.07 15.05
C PHE A 145 4.28 -1.12 14.50
N ASP A 146 4.82 -1.92 15.41
CA ASP A 146 5.58 -3.13 15.11
C ASP A 146 4.81 -4.35 15.59
N PRO A 147 4.51 -5.35 14.73
CA PRO A 147 3.82 -6.58 15.16
C PRO A 147 4.63 -7.41 16.16
N GLY A 148 5.95 -7.19 16.28
CA GLY A 148 6.80 -7.78 17.31
C GLY A 148 6.68 -7.09 18.68
N CYS A 149 5.93 -5.99 18.79
CA CYS A 149 5.72 -5.29 20.05
C CYS A 149 4.77 -6.09 20.96
N PRO A 150 5.20 -6.51 22.16
CA PRO A 150 4.34 -7.28 23.06
C PRO A 150 3.25 -6.38 23.66
N SER A 151 2.09 -6.96 23.98
CA SER A 151 0.92 -6.22 24.49
C SER A 151 1.25 -5.32 25.67
N ARG A 152 2.11 -5.75 26.60
CA ARG A 152 2.53 -4.95 27.77
C ARG A 152 3.17 -3.61 27.42
N GLU A 153 3.89 -3.53 26.30
CA GLU A 153 4.50 -2.27 25.85
C GLU A 153 3.45 -1.37 25.21
N MET A 154 2.55 -1.93 24.40
CA MET A 154 1.42 -1.18 23.81
C MET A 154 0.47 -0.62 24.89
N GLN A 155 0.23 -1.36 25.97
CA GLN A 155 -0.59 -0.91 27.10
C GLN A 155 -0.01 0.34 27.80
N LYS A 156 1.30 0.59 27.72
CA LYS A 156 1.90 1.82 28.26
C LYS A 156 1.44 3.08 27.53
N LEU A 157 1.02 2.95 26.26
CA LEU A 157 0.49 4.07 25.46
C LEU A 157 -0.94 4.46 25.86
N LEU A 158 -1.64 3.60 26.61
CA LEU A 158 -3.02 3.86 27.07
C LEU A 158 -3.07 4.55 28.45
N LYS A 159 -1.93 4.68 29.14
CA LYS A 159 -1.86 5.34 30.45
C LYS A 159 -2.02 6.86 30.26
N GLN A 160 -2.84 7.49 31.11
CA GLN A 160 -3.08 8.94 31.08
C GLN A 160 -1.77 9.73 31.26
N ASP A 161 -0.90 9.28 32.17
CA ASP A 161 0.46 9.83 32.34
C ASP A 161 1.45 9.14 31.40
N MET A 162 1.30 9.39 30.11
CA MET A 162 2.19 8.81 29.10
C MET A 162 3.59 9.45 29.20
N GLU A 163 4.56 8.68 29.67
CA GLU A 163 5.96 9.10 29.66
C GLU A 163 6.47 9.27 28.22
N ALA A 164 7.28 10.32 28.00
CA ALA A 164 7.91 10.58 26.70
C ALA A 164 8.85 9.43 26.24
N SER A 165 9.33 8.62 27.17
CA SER A 165 10.09 7.38 26.94
C SER A 165 9.28 6.35 26.15
N ASN A 166 7.98 6.21 26.43
CA ASN A 166 7.08 5.24 25.78
C ASN A 166 6.89 5.57 24.30
N LEU A 167 6.87 6.87 23.96
CA LEU A 167 6.75 7.33 22.58
C LEU A 167 8.01 7.07 21.74
N LYS A 168 9.18 6.83 22.35
CA LYS A 168 10.42 6.55 21.60
C LYS A 168 10.33 5.26 20.79
N GLN A 169 9.57 4.27 21.26
CA GLN A 169 9.40 3.01 20.55
C GLN A 169 8.55 3.21 19.28
N LEU A 170 7.54 4.07 19.35
CA LEU A 170 6.65 4.44 18.24
C LEU A 170 7.33 5.36 17.22
N ARG A 171 8.09 6.35 17.70
CA ARG A 171 8.71 7.39 16.89
C ARG A 171 9.93 6.87 16.14
N LYS A 172 9.92 6.99 14.81
CA LYS A 172 11.07 6.70 13.94
C LYS A 172 11.43 7.94 13.14
N PHE A 173 12.64 8.44 13.38
CA PHE A 173 13.24 9.53 12.63
C PHE A 173 13.86 9.02 11.35
N VAL A 174 14.17 9.94 10.44
CA VAL A 174 14.87 9.67 9.18
C VAL A 174 16.14 8.83 9.40
N GLY A 175 16.89 9.09 10.48
CA GLY A 175 18.09 8.32 10.84
C GLY A 175 17.84 6.87 11.31
N ASN A 176 16.60 6.50 11.63
CA ASN A 176 16.25 5.14 12.08
C ASN A 176 15.84 4.21 10.92
N LEU A 177 15.55 4.75 9.72
CA LEU A 177 15.15 3.96 8.55
C LEU A 177 16.28 3.98 7.51
N LYS A 178 17.18 2.98 7.60
CA LYS A 178 18.39 2.87 6.78
C LYS A 178 18.54 1.54 6.04
N HIS A 179 17.48 0.72 5.97
CA HIS A 179 17.52 -0.47 5.11
C HIS A 179 17.69 -0.03 3.64
N LYS A 180 18.28 -0.90 2.82
CA LYS A 180 18.59 -0.57 1.42
C LYS A 180 17.36 -0.16 0.62
N GLN A 181 16.24 -0.83 0.87
CA GLN A 181 14.98 -0.68 0.16
C GLN A 181 13.81 -0.71 1.14
N TYR A 182 12.78 0.07 0.82
CA TYR A 182 11.48 0.01 1.45
C TYR A 182 10.39 -0.05 0.39
N GLN A 183 9.35 -0.85 0.65
CA GLN A 183 8.11 -0.81 -0.12
C GLN A 183 6.98 -0.43 0.82
N ILE A 184 6.01 0.33 0.31
CA ILE A 184 4.79 0.63 1.04
C ILE A 184 3.56 0.17 0.27
N VAL A 185 2.51 -0.22 0.99
CA VAL A 185 1.16 -0.39 0.41
C VAL A 185 0.26 0.65 1.04
N ALA A 186 -0.31 1.51 0.19
CA ALA A 186 -1.23 2.55 0.60
C ALA A 186 -2.62 2.30 -0.01
N VAL A 187 -3.65 2.40 0.83
CA VAL A 187 -5.04 2.25 0.42
C VAL A 187 -5.60 3.62 0.03
N GLU A 188 -6.32 3.66 -1.10
CA GLU A 188 -6.84 4.87 -1.75
C GLU A 188 -8.36 4.87 -1.95
N GLY A 189 -9.03 3.73 -1.76
CA GLY A 189 -10.48 3.65 -1.88
C GLY A 189 -10.97 2.26 -2.23
N VAL A 190 -12.07 2.19 -2.98
CA VAL A 190 -12.72 0.95 -3.41
C VAL A 190 -12.65 0.83 -4.92
N LEU A 191 -12.52 -0.41 -5.41
CA LEU A 191 -12.55 -0.75 -6.83
C LEU A 191 -13.97 -1.17 -7.26
N SER A 192 -14.34 -0.81 -8.47
CA SER A 192 -15.42 -1.49 -9.18
C SER A 192 -15.02 -2.94 -9.53
N SER A 193 -15.99 -3.77 -9.91
CA SER A 193 -15.72 -5.14 -10.36
C SER A 193 -14.83 -5.15 -11.61
N GLU A 194 -15.04 -4.20 -12.51
CA GLU A 194 -14.27 -4.01 -13.74
C GLU A 194 -12.84 -3.57 -13.41
N GLU A 195 -12.66 -2.61 -12.49
CA GLU A 195 -11.33 -2.18 -12.06
C GLU A 195 -10.55 -3.31 -11.36
N LYS A 196 -11.23 -4.16 -10.57
CA LYS A 196 -10.63 -5.37 -9.98
C LYS A 196 -10.13 -6.31 -11.08
N VAL A 197 -10.96 -6.60 -12.09
CA VAL A 197 -10.60 -7.49 -13.21
C VAL A 197 -9.42 -6.91 -13.99
N VAL A 198 -9.44 -5.61 -14.27
CA VAL A 198 -8.31 -4.92 -14.92
C VAL A 198 -7.04 -5.07 -14.09
N SER A 199 -7.11 -4.92 -12.77
CA SER A 199 -5.95 -5.02 -11.88
C SER A 199 -5.26 -6.40 -11.92
N ILE A 200 -5.98 -7.48 -12.23
CA ILE A 200 -5.39 -8.82 -12.44
C ILE A 200 -4.36 -8.77 -13.58
N TYR A 201 -4.71 -8.13 -14.70
CA TYR A 201 -3.84 -8.10 -15.88
C TYR A 201 -2.71 -7.08 -15.78
N ILE A 202 -2.93 -5.97 -15.06
CA ILE A 202 -1.90 -4.94 -14.94
C ILE A 202 -0.92 -5.27 -13.82
N PHE A 203 -1.21 -6.16 -12.86
CA PHE A 203 -0.29 -6.45 -11.75
C PHE A 203 1.14 -6.77 -12.20
N ASP A 204 1.30 -7.58 -13.25
CA ASP A 204 2.61 -7.92 -13.82
C ASP A 204 3.34 -6.71 -14.46
N TYR A 205 2.59 -5.68 -14.86
CA TYR A 205 3.06 -4.45 -15.51
C TYR A 205 3.16 -3.25 -14.56
N VAL A 206 2.39 -3.19 -13.46
CA VAL A 206 2.51 -2.19 -12.38
C VAL A 206 3.68 -2.58 -11.47
N LYS A 207 4.83 -2.94 -12.05
CA LYS A 207 6.08 -3.05 -11.32
C LYS A 207 6.48 -1.67 -10.82
N LEU A 208 5.91 -1.34 -9.67
CA LEU A 208 6.32 -0.41 -8.65
C LEU A 208 6.51 1.02 -9.17
N GLU A 209 5.73 1.97 -8.64
CA GLU A 209 6.11 3.38 -8.81
C GLU A 209 7.49 3.56 -8.18
N GLN A 210 8.53 3.62 -9.02
CA GLN A 210 9.90 3.78 -8.60
C GLN A 210 10.15 5.27 -8.39
N VAL A 211 10.49 5.65 -7.17
CA VAL A 211 10.89 7.02 -6.89
C VAL A 211 12.32 7.23 -7.38
N GLU A 212 12.48 7.78 -8.59
CA GLU A 212 13.79 8.18 -9.14
C GLU A 212 14.26 9.54 -8.60
N LEU A 213 15.58 9.75 -8.61
CA LEU A 213 16.27 10.91 -8.03
C LEU A 213 16.25 12.18 -8.91
N THR A 214 15.53 12.19 -10.03
CA THR A 214 15.60 13.33 -10.96
C THR A 214 14.44 14.31 -10.76
N SER A 215 14.81 15.52 -10.35
CA SER A 215 13.98 16.73 -10.42
C SER A 215 13.61 17.03 -11.87
N LEU A 216 12.52 16.46 -12.35
CA LEU A 216 11.72 16.96 -13.45
C LEU A 216 10.32 16.38 -13.27
N ARG A 217 9.31 17.25 -13.36
CA ARG A 217 7.88 16.94 -13.31
C ARG A 217 7.59 15.65 -14.06
N PHE A 218 7.49 14.51 -13.37
CA PHE A 218 7.22 13.25 -14.02
C PHE A 218 5.71 13.09 -14.20
N LEU A 219 5.34 13.41 -15.42
CA LEU A 219 4.11 13.11 -16.10
C LEU A 219 3.94 11.57 -16.17
N VAL A 220 3.72 10.92 -15.03
CA VAL A 220 3.11 9.59 -14.99
C VAL A 220 1.62 9.78 -14.73
N LYS A 221 0.97 10.55 -15.61
CA LYS A 221 -0.32 10.08 -16.09
C LYS A 221 0.03 8.80 -16.83
N ILE A 222 -0.50 7.67 -16.36
CA ILE A 222 -0.49 6.39 -17.07
C ILE A 222 -1.17 6.66 -18.42
N SER A 223 -0.37 7.13 -19.36
CA SER A 223 -0.67 7.14 -20.77
C SER A 223 -0.20 5.80 -21.28
N VAL A 224 -1.04 5.18 -22.09
CA VAL A 224 -0.87 3.85 -22.66
C VAL A 224 -1.26 2.69 -21.72
N ILE A 225 -2.55 2.60 -21.39
CA ILE A 225 -3.23 1.34 -21.69
C ILE A 225 -2.98 1.13 -23.20
N PRO A 226 -2.36 0.03 -23.65
CA PRO A 226 -2.32 -0.25 -25.07
C PRO A 226 -3.78 -0.30 -25.55
N LEU A 227 -4.19 0.64 -26.41
CA LEU A 227 -5.55 0.67 -26.98
C LEU A 227 -5.98 -0.70 -27.53
N TYR A 228 -5.02 -1.58 -27.87
CA TYR A 228 -5.25 -2.96 -28.25
C TYR A 228 -5.99 -3.82 -27.21
N LEU A 229 -5.82 -3.59 -25.90
CA LEU A 229 -6.55 -4.33 -24.86
C LEU A 229 -8.02 -3.91 -24.75
N ILE A 230 -8.35 -2.66 -25.09
CA ILE A 230 -9.73 -2.15 -25.15
C ILE A 230 -10.41 -2.61 -26.45
N LEU A 231 -9.69 -2.61 -27.57
CA LEU A 231 -10.22 -3.03 -28.88
C LEU A 231 -10.52 -4.53 -28.97
N HIS A 232 -9.87 -5.37 -28.15
CA HIS A 232 -10.19 -6.79 -28.10
C HIS A 232 -11.43 -7.11 -27.24
N TYR A 233 -11.88 -6.17 -26.39
CA TYR A 233 -13.02 -6.32 -25.48
C TYR A 233 -14.32 -5.71 -26.03
N PHE A 234 -14.24 -4.64 -26.82
CA PHE A 234 -15.36 -4.15 -27.63
C PHE A 234 -15.30 -4.83 -29.00
N GLY A 235 -16.03 -5.94 -29.13
CA GLY A 235 -16.06 -6.78 -30.30
C GLY A 235 -16.15 -6.01 -31.63
N PHE A 236 -15.42 -6.51 -32.61
CA PHE A 236 -15.57 -6.25 -34.04
C PHE A 236 -17.04 -5.95 -34.42
N VAL A 237 -17.34 -4.67 -34.63
CA VAL A 237 -18.41 -4.30 -35.57
C VAL A 237 -17.72 -4.07 -36.90
N SER A 238 -17.74 -5.11 -37.74
CA SER A 238 -17.34 -5.05 -39.13
C SER A 238 -18.14 -3.94 -39.84
N PHE A 239 -17.49 -2.84 -40.18
CA PHE A 239 -17.96 -1.96 -41.26
C PHE A 239 -17.07 -2.19 -42.48
N ASN A 240 -17.43 -3.21 -43.26
CA ASN A 240 -17.16 -3.22 -44.68
C ASN A 240 -18.13 -2.23 -45.33
N PHE A 241 -17.64 -1.18 -46.01
CA PHE A 241 -18.26 -0.71 -47.25
C PHE A 241 -17.31 0.18 -48.07
N TRP A 242 -16.94 -0.36 -49.23
CA TRP A 242 -16.65 0.27 -50.52
C TRP A 242 -15.46 1.22 -50.73
N SER A 243 -14.49 0.67 -51.46
CA SER A 243 -13.65 1.37 -52.44
C SER A 243 -14.49 1.95 -53.58
N GLY A 244 -14.22 3.19 -53.98
CA GLY A 244 -14.71 3.78 -55.22
C GLY A 244 -13.77 4.88 -55.70
N HIS A 245 -13.02 4.60 -56.77
CA HIS A 245 -12.28 5.58 -57.56
C HIS A 245 -13.24 6.51 -58.31
N LEU A 246 -13.02 7.83 -58.20
CA LEU A 246 -12.64 8.77 -59.27
C LEU A 246 -12.70 10.21 -58.73
#